data_AF-A0A966QHM9-F1
#
_entry.id   AF-A0A966QHM9-F1
#
_cell.length_a   1.000
_cell.length_b   1.000
_cell.length_c   1.000
_cell.angle_alpha   90.00
_cell.angle_beta   90.00
_cell.angle_gamma   90.00
#
_symmetry.space_group_name_H-M   'P 1'
#
loop_
_entity.id
_entity.type
_entity.pdbx_description
1 polymer ?
#
loop_
_entity_poly.entity_id
_entity_poly.type
_entity_poly.pdbx_seq_one_letter_code
_entity_poly.pdbx_strand_id
1 'polypeptide(L)'
;MGTARVWKPGDAIATPLELYTCVVEPEWVDYNNHMTEAAYLTAFGWGSDALFTYIGDDDAYRAAGHSFYTAETHIVYERECYGGDPLKVDTLILDVDHKR
;
A
#
# COMPACT_ATOMS: atom_id res chain seq x y z
N MET A 1 10.94 1.51 -12.56
CA MET A 1 9.63 2.08 -12.15
C MET A 1 8.72 2.05 -13.36
N GLY A 2 7.85 1.05 -13.45
CA GLY A 2 6.80 1.06 -14.46
C GLY A 2 5.85 2.21 -14.14
N THR A 3 5.34 2.90 -15.15
CA THR A 3 4.34 3.96 -14.98
C THR A 3 3.17 3.39 -14.20
N ALA A 4 2.95 3.85 -12.97
CA ALA A 4 1.79 3.47 -12.17
C ALA A 4 0.53 3.79 -12.99
N ARG A 5 -0.31 2.78 -13.23
CA ARG A 5 -1.54 2.94 -13.99
C ARG A 5 -2.51 3.75 -13.15
N VAL A 6 -2.90 4.94 -13.60
CA VAL A 6 -4.02 5.69 -13.00
C VAL A 6 -5.32 5.14 -13.56
N TRP A 7 -6.27 4.82 -12.68
CA TRP A 7 -7.62 4.38 -13.06
C TRP A 7 -8.39 5.52 -13.73
N LYS A 8 -9.26 5.15 -14.68
CA LYS A 8 -10.16 6.08 -15.35
C LYS A 8 -11.59 5.55 -15.30
N PRO A 9 -12.60 6.43 -15.29
CA PRO A 9 -13.99 6.00 -15.40
C PRO A 9 -14.21 5.06 -16.60
N GLY A 10 -14.73 3.86 -16.32
CA GLY A 10 -14.93 2.81 -17.32
C GLY A 10 -13.84 1.74 -17.37
N ASP A 11 -12.70 1.95 -16.70
CA ASP A 11 -11.68 0.91 -16.56
C ASP A 11 -12.19 -0.24 -15.68
N ALA A 12 -11.97 -1.47 -16.14
CA ALA A 12 -12.17 -2.65 -15.30
C ALA A 12 -11.17 -2.65 -14.13
N ILE A 13 -11.68 -2.91 -12.93
CA ILE A 13 -10.91 -3.03 -11.70
C ILE A 13 -10.61 -4.52 -11.48
N ALA A 14 -9.34 -4.86 -11.28
CA ALA A 14 -8.93 -6.24 -11.01
C ALA A 14 -9.41 -6.69 -9.62
N THR A 15 -9.69 -7.99 -9.49
CA THR A 15 -10.09 -8.62 -8.21
C THR A 15 -9.25 -9.88 -7.99
N PRO A 16 -8.29 -9.89 -7.06
CA PRO A 16 -7.92 -8.80 -6.15
C PRO A 16 -7.28 -7.60 -6.87
N LEU A 17 -7.37 -6.42 -6.26
CA LEU A 17 -6.69 -5.22 -6.72
C LEU A 17 -5.25 -5.24 -6.20
N GLU A 18 -4.32 -5.72 -7.03
CA GLU A 18 -2.90 -5.87 -6.71
C GLU A 18 -2.11 -4.69 -7.29
N LEU A 19 -1.89 -3.65 -6.48
CA LEU A 19 -1.18 -2.44 -6.91
C LEU A 19 0.26 -2.37 -6.42
N TYR A 20 0.62 -3.17 -5.42
CA TYR A 20 1.93 -3.13 -4.79
C TYR A 20 2.46 -4.54 -4.52
N THR A 21 3.69 -4.75 -4.97
CA THR A 21 4.50 -5.94 -4.70
C THR A 21 5.92 -5.48 -4.35
N CYS A 22 6.55 -6.15 -3.39
CA CYS A 22 7.92 -5.87 -3.01
C CYS A 22 8.60 -7.14 -2.52
N VAL A 23 9.82 -7.00 -2.02
CA VAL A 23 10.48 -8.01 -1.19
C VAL A 23 10.59 -7.47 0.23
N VAL A 24 10.77 -8.35 1.21
CA VAL A 24 11.15 -7.93 2.57
C VAL A 24 12.56 -7.36 2.51
N GLU A 25 12.67 -6.04 2.65
CA GLU A 25 13.95 -5.34 2.52
C GLU A 25 14.91 -5.66 3.70
N PRO A 26 16.23 -5.60 3.50
CA PRO A 26 17.21 -5.85 4.56
C PRO A 26 17.05 -4.96 5.79
N GLU A 27 16.59 -3.72 5.62
CA GLU A 27 16.31 -2.79 6.73
C GLU A 27 15.03 -3.11 7.51
N TRP A 28 14.19 -4.04 7.03
CA TRP A 28 12.92 -4.39 7.67
C TRP A 28 13.04 -5.52 8.68
N VAL A 29 14.16 -6.24 8.66
CA VAL A 29 14.35 -7.43 9.49
C VAL A 29 15.13 -7.14 10.77
N ASP A 30 14.81 -7.91 11.81
CA ASP A 30 15.53 -7.90 13.07
C ASP A 30 16.83 -8.75 13.00
N TYR A 31 17.50 -8.91 14.14
CA TYR A 31 18.71 -9.72 14.26
C TYR A 31 18.47 -11.23 14.06
N ASN A 32 17.21 -11.69 14.03
CA ASN A 32 16.81 -13.07 13.74
C ASN A 32 16.39 -13.26 12.28
N ASN A 33 16.51 -12.21 11.45
CA ASN A 33 16.00 -12.18 10.07
C ASN A 33 14.47 -12.24 9.96
N HIS A 34 13.72 -11.91 11.03
CA HIS A 34 12.28 -11.74 10.98
C HIS A 34 11.91 -10.31 10.63
N MET A 35 10.92 -10.14 9.75
CA MET A 35 10.33 -8.83 9.48
C MET A 35 9.73 -8.25 10.76
N THR A 36 10.18 -7.05 11.12
CA THR A 36 9.73 -6.33 12.33
C THR A 36 8.27 -5.88 12.21
N GLU A 37 7.57 -5.72 13.34
CA GLU A 37 6.15 -5.34 13.35
C GLU A 37 5.90 -4.00 12.64
N ALA A 38 6.83 -3.05 12.80
CA ALA A 38 6.77 -1.73 12.17
C ALA A 38 6.93 -1.81 10.65
N ALA A 39 7.72 -2.76 10.14
CA ALA A 39 7.91 -2.92 8.70
C ALA A 39 6.62 -3.38 7.99
N TYR A 40 5.74 -4.14 8.66
CA TYR A 40 4.43 -4.47 8.10
C TYR A 40 3.60 -3.21 7.87
N LEU A 41 3.58 -2.28 8.85
CA LEU A 41 2.90 -1.00 8.68
C LEU A 41 3.49 -0.20 7.51
N THR A 42 4.82 -0.20 7.36
CA THR A 42 5.48 0.44 6.21
C THR A 42 5.04 -0.18 4.88
N ALA A 43 5.05 -1.51 4.76
CA ALA A 43 4.65 -2.21 3.54
C ALA A 43 3.17 -1.95 3.18
N PHE A 44 2.26 -1.97 4.17
CA PHE A 44 0.85 -1.60 3.96
C PHE A 44 0.66 -0.11 3.64
N GLY A 45 1.51 0.76 4.18
CA GLY A 45 1.57 2.17 3.83
C GLY A 45 1.89 2.37 2.34
N TRP A 46 2.88 1.65 1.81
CA TRP A 46 3.20 1.68 0.38
C TRP A 46 2.09 1.09 -0.49
N GLY A 47 1.41 0.04 -0.02
CA GLY A 47 0.19 -0.46 -0.67
C GLY A 47 -0.91 0.62 -0.76
N SER A 48 -1.09 1.39 0.30
CA SER A 48 -2.05 2.50 0.34
C SER A 48 -1.64 3.65 -0.57
N ASP A 49 -0.36 4.02 -0.60
CA ASP A 49 0.17 5.05 -1.52
C ASP A 49 0.00 4.65 -3.00
N ALA A 50 0.19 3.35 -3.30
CA ALA A 50 -0.10 2.81 -4.63
C ALA A 50 -1.59 2.93 -4.98
N LEU A 51 -2.50 2.71 -4.03
CA LEU A 51 -3.92 2.99 -4.20
C LEU A 51 -4.20 4.48 -4.43
N PHE A 52 -3.61 5.38 -3.64
CA PHE A 52 -3.81 6.82 -3.80
C PHE A 52 -3.38 7.29 -5.18
N THR A 53 -2.20 6.89 -5.63
CA THR A 53 -1.73 7.17 -7.00
C THR A 53 -2.69 6.58 -8.04
N TYR A 54 -3.17 5.34 -7.83
CA TYR A 54 -4.12 4.68 -8.74
C TYR A 54 -5.43 5.45 -8.89
N ILE A 55 -5.94 6.10 -7.83
CA ILE A 55 -7.18 6.89 -7.86
C ILE A 55 -6.97 8.37 -8.21
N GLY A 56 -5.73 8.79 -8.48
CA GLY A 56 -5.42 10.14 -8.99
C GLY A 56 -4.82 11.11 -7.97
N ASP A 57 -4.24 10.63 -6.87
CA ASP A 57 -3.31 11.43 -6.03
C ASP A 57 -1.99 11.61 -6.79
N ASP A 58 -1.99 12.55 -7.73
CA ASP A 58 -0.82 12.94 -8.51
C ASP A 58 -0.12 14.19 -7.94
N ASP A 59 0.99 14.58 -8.55
CA ASP A 59 1.75 15.77 -8.12
C ASP A 59 0.90 17.06 -8.16
N ALA A 60 -0.11 17.15 -9.05
CA ALA A 60 -0.99 18.30 -9.11
C ALA A 60 -1.98 18.33 -7.94
N TYR A 61 -2.54 17.19 -7.55
CA TYR A 61 -3.37 17.04 -6.35
C TYR A 61 -2.63 17.50 -5.09
N ARG A 62 -1.38 17.05 -4.93
CA ARG A 62 -0.53 17.40 -3.79
C ARG A 62 -0.10 18.86 -3.82
N ALA A 63 0.27 19.40 -4.99
CA ALA A 63 0.63 20.80 -5.15
C ALA A 63 -0.53 21.76 -4.86
N ALA A 64 -1.79 21.31 -5.03
CA ALA A 64 -2.98 22.06 -4.64
C ALA A 64 -3.23 22.06 -3.11
N GLY A 65 -2.39 21.38 -2.33
CA GLY A 65 -2.48 21.32 -0.87
C GLY A 65 -3.40 20.21 -0.34
N HIS A 66 -3.79 19.26 -1.19
CA HIS A 66 -4.55 18.09 -0.76
C HIS A 66 -3.63 16.96 -0.30
N SER A 67 -4.10 16.15 0.64
CA SER A 67 -3.37 15.00 1.18
C SER A 67 -4.33 14.01 1.83
N PHE A 68 -3.94 12.73 1.86
CA PHE A 68 -4.59 11.70 2.65
C PHE A 68 -3.87 11.52 3.99
N TYR A 69 -4.62 11.15 5.01
CA TYR A 69 -4.06 10.82 6.33
C TYR A 69 -4.74 9.57 6.87
N THR A 70 -3.94 8.71 7.50
CA THR A 70 -4.45 7.54 8.20
C THR A 70 -5.00 7.96 9.55
N ALA A 71 -6.30 7.78 9.75
CA ALA A 71 -6.93 8.04 11.05
C ALA A 71 -6.72 6.89 12.04
N GLU A 72 -6.75 5.66 11.55
CA GLU A 72 -6.62 4.44 12.35
C GLU A 72 -6.03 3.31 11.49
N THR A 73 -5.27 2.43 12.13
CA THR A 73 -4.80 1.17 11.52
C THR A 73 -5.06 0.02 12.47
N HIS A 74 -5.48 -1.12 11.93
CA HIS A 74 -5.50 -2.40 12.63
C HIS A 74 -4.70 -3.42 11.82
N ILE A 75 -3.70 -4.04 12.44
CA ILE A 75 -2.82 -5.04 11.82
C ILE A 75 -2.90 -6.33 12.63
N VAL A 76 -3.04 -7.46 11.95
CA VAL A 76 -2.95 -8.80 12.53
C VAL A 76 -1.75 -9.53 11.93
N TYR A 77 -0.90 -10.09 12.78
CA TYR A 77 0.32 -10.80 12.39
C TYR A 77 0.06 -12.31 12.41
N GLU A 78 -0.33 -12.86 11.25
CA GLU A 78 -0.73 -14.27 11.12
C GLU A 78 0.45 -15.21 10.84
N ARG A 79 1.51 -14.72 10.18
CA ARG A 79 2.68 -15.51 9.81
C ARG A 79 3.94 -14.65 9.76
N GLU A 80 5.06 -15.23 10.16
CA GLU A 80 6.38 -14.64 9.99
C GLU A 80 6.75 -14.50 8.50
N CYS A 81 7.48 -13.43 8.20
CA CYS A 81 8.14 -13.18 6.91
C CYS A 81 9.62 -12.91 7.19
N TYR A 82 10.47 -13.32 6.25
CA TYR A 82 11.92 -13.25 6.38
C TYR A 82 12.53 -12.36 5.30
N GLY A 83 13.76 -11.90 5.54
CA GLY A 83 14.50 -11.07 4.58
C GLY A 83 14.56 -11.71 3.19
N GLY A 84 14.16 -10.93 2.18
CA GLY A 84 14.08 -11.36 0.78
C GLY A 84 12.80 -12.10 0.39
N ASP A 85 11.89 -12.40 1.31
CA ASP A 85 10.60 -13.00 0.96
C ASP A 85 9.80 -12.06 0.03
N PRO A 86 9.14 -12.58 -1.01
CA PRO A 86 8.26 -11.77 -1.85
C PRO A 86 6.98 -11.44 -1.09
N LEU A 87 6.59 -10.16 -1.13
CA LEU A 87 5.34 -9.66 -0.59
C LEU A 87 4.45 -9.13 -1.71
N LYS A 88 3.14 -9.31 -1.56
CA LYS A 88 2.10 -8.65 -2.35
C LYS A 88 1.03 -8.10 -1.42
N VAL A 89 0.44 -6.96 -1.78
CA VAL A 89 -0.66 -6.34 -1.03
C VAL A 89 -1.91 -6.36 -1.89
N ASP A 90 -2.87 -7.18 -1.47
CA ASP A 90 -4.21 -7.23 -2.06
C ASP A 90 -5.05 -6.12 -1.42
N THR A 91 -5.50 -5.14 -2.20
CA THR A 91 -6.24 -3.98 -1.71
C THR A 91 -7.74 -4.17 -1.91
N LEU A 92 -8.54 -3.86 -0.89
CA LEU A 92 -9.99 -3.85 -0.95
C LEU A 92 -10.54 -2.61 -0.24
N ILE A 93 -11.32 -1.79 -0.95
CA ILE A 93 -12.07 -0.68 -0.37
C ILE A 93 -13.38 -1.25 0.19
N LEU A 94 -13.60 -1.08 1.49
CA LEU A 94 -14.79 -1.62 2.17
C LEU A 94 -15.94 -0.60 2.23
N ASP A 95 -15.63 0.69 2.31
CA ASP A 95 -16.62 1.78 2.41
C ASP A 95 -16.03 3.08 1.90
N VAL A 96 -16.89 4.03 1.50
CA VAL A 96 -16.53 5.39 1.05
C VAL A 96 -17.63 6.37 1.49
N ASP A 97 -17.24 7.48 2.08
CA ASP A 97 -18.12 8.61 2.39
C ASP A 97 -17.60 9.92 1.78
N HIS A 98 -18.26 11.04 2.08
CA HIS A 98 -17.89 12.37 1.57
C HIS A 98 -16.45 12.83 1.89
N LYS A 99 -15.75 12.19 2.83
CA LYS A 99 -14.41 12.57 3.33
C LYS A 99 -13.49 11.36 3.55
N ARG A 100 -13.94 10.12 3.32
CA ARG A 100 -13.22 8.89 3.66
C ARG A 100 -13.37 7.85 2.58
#